data_AF-A0A2D8RKH5-F1
#
_entry.id   AF-A0A2D8RKH5-F1
#
_cell.length_a   1.000
_cell.length_b   1.000
_cell.length_c   1.000
_cell.angle_alpha   90.00
_cell.angle_beta   90.00
_cell.angle_gamma   90.00
#
_symmetry.space_group_name_H-M   'P 1'
#
loop_
_entity.id
_entity.type
_entity.pdbx_description
1 polymer ?
#
loop_
_entity_poly.entity_id
_entity_poly.type
_entity_poly.pdbx_seq_one_letter_code
_entity_poly.pdbx_strand_id
1 'polypeptide(L)'
;MTSGYKGQSGRYGPSRSSSGGPPVDNPEKLKGNKLFVVSEGDYFAKSTREQFEKAPGSKRLEILPGDAHAQHIFKTNQGDVLTKLIMDFLSE
;
A
#
# COMPACT_ATOMS: atom_id res chain seq x y z
N MET A 1 45.13 29.80 1.56
CA MET A 1 43.91 30.57 1.23
C MET A 1 43.25 29.88 0.04
N THR A 2 42.02 29.36 0.03
CA THR A 2 41.08 28.92 1.06
C THR A 2 40.23 27.88 0.33
N SER A 3 40.21 26.65 0.83
CA SER A 3 39.43 25.54 0.26
C SER A 3 37.94 25.79 0.50
N GLY A 4 37.15 25.81 -0.57
CA GLY A 4 35.72 26.08 -0.53
C GLY A 4 34.92 24.87 -0.08
N TYR A 5 34.58 24.82 1.21
CA TYR A 5 33.45 24.03 1.70
C TYR A 5 32.14 24.70 1.27
N LYS A 6 31.26 23.96 0.59
CA LYS A 6 29.83 24.27 0.57
C LYS A 6 29.05 23.00 0.87
N GLY A 7 28.66 22.87 2.13
CA GLY A 7 27.75 21.83 2.59
C GLY A 7 26.34 22.03 2.01
N GLN A 8 25.73 20.94 1.59
CA GLN A 8 24.28 20.82 1.56
C GLN A 8 23.91 19.65 2.46
N SER A 9 23.39 20.01 3.63
CA SER A 9 22.84 19.12 4.63
C SER A 9 21.54 18.51 4.12
N GLY A 10 21.63 17.38 3.43
CA GLY A 10 20.49 16.48 3.24
C GLY A 10 20.20 15.78 4.58
N ARG A 11 19.19 16.26 5.30
CA ARG A 11 18.65 15.53 6.46
C ARG A 11 18.01 14.25 5.92
N TYR A 12 18.74 13.14 6.02
CA TYR A 12 18.16 11.80 5.90
C TYR A 12 17.19 11.62 7.08
N GLY A 13 15.91 11.94 6.85
CA GLY A 13 14.83 11.38 7.65
C GLY A 13 14.82 9.86 7.48
N PRO A 14 14.29 9.10 8.47
CA PRO A 14 14.33 7.66 8.42
C PRO A 14 13.68 7.18 7.13
N SER A 15 14.43 6.43 6.33
CA SER A 15 13.93 5.71 5.16
C SER A 15 12.80 4.80 5.64
N ARG A 16 11.56 5.26 5.48
CA ARG A 16 10.39 4.40 5.52
C ARG A 16 10.49 3.57 4.25
N SER A 17 11.19 2.45 4.35
CA SER A 17 11.17 1.42 3.32
C SER A 17 9.70 1.05 3.10
N SER A 18 9.13 1.62 2.04
CA SER A 18 7.86 1.20 1.45
C SER A 18 8.13 -0.20 0.95
N SER A 19 7.88 -1.14 1.83
CA SER A 19 8.09 -2.56 1.61
C SER A 19 7.03 -3.11 0.62
N GLY A 20 6.06 -2.28 0.19
CA GLY A 20 5.18 -2.49 -0.96
C GLY A 20 5.71 -1.83 -2.24
N GLY A 21 5.52 -2.51 -3.37
CA GLY A 21 5.79 -1.95 -4.70
C GLY A 21 4.84 -0.78 -5.03
N PRO A 22 5.13 -0.01 -6.09
CA PRO A 22 4.26 1.09 -6.52
C PRO A 22 2.87 0.59 -6.96
N PRO A 23 1.88 1.49 -7.08
CA PRO A 23 0.64 1.23 -7.81
C PRO A 23 0.86 0.47 -9.13
N VAL A 24 -0.09 -0.40 -9.50
CA VAL A 24 -0.02 -1.14 -10.77
C VAL A 24 -0.22 -0.18 -11.95
N ASP A 25 0.67 -0.27 -12.95
CA ASP A 25 0.67 0.64 -14.10
C ASP A 25 -0.59 0.56 -14.97
N ASN A 26 -1.15 -0.64 -15.16
CA ASN A 26 -2.31 -0.90 -16.04
C ASN A 26 -3.39 -1.71 -15.29
N PRO A 27 -4.13 -1.12 -14.35
CA PRO A 27 -5.13 -1.84 -13.55
C PRO A 27 -6.23 -2.49 -14.41
N GLU A 28 -6.55 -1.88 -15.55
CA GLU A 28 -7.53 -2.37 -16.52
C GLU A 28 -7.14 -3.70 -17.18
N LYS A 29 -5.87 -4.10 -17.08
CA LYS A 29 -5.35 -5.37 -17.62
C LYS A 29 -5.27 -6.49 -16.56
N LEU A 30 -5.60 -6.21 -15.30
CA LEU A 30 -5.51 -7.19 -14.23
C LEU A 30 -6.54 -8.32 -14.41
N LYS A 31 -6.05 -9.57 -14.44
CA LYS A 31 -6.85 -10.79 -14.59
C LYS A 31 -7.14 -11.45 -13.23
N GLY A 32 -8.06 -12.42 -13.24
CA GLY A 32 -8.43 -13.22 -12.06
C GLY A 32 -9.31 -12.47 -11.06
N ASN A 33 -9.62 -13.11 -9.94
CA ASN A 33 -10.27 -12.43 -8.81
C ASN A 33 -9.24 -11.51 -8.14
N LYS A 34 -9.66 -10.31 -7.74
CA LYS A 34 -8.75 -9.32 -7.16
C LYS A 34 -9.24 -8.85 -5.80
N LEU A 35 -8.32 -8.77 -4.85
CA LEU A 35 -8.56 -8.17 -3.56
C LEU A 35 -7.62 -6.97 -3.39
N PHE A 36 -8.21 -5.79 -3.20
CA PHE A 36 -7.51 -4.56 -2.88
C PHE A 36 -7.69 -4.29 -1.39
N VAL A 37 -6.58 -4.16 -0.64
CA VAL A 37 -6.62 -3.83 0.79
C VAL A 37 -5.70 -2.66 1.08
N VAL A 38 -6.19 -1.68 1.85
CA VAL A 38 -5.40 -0.51 2.25
C VAL A 38 -5.89 0.04 3.59
N SER A 39 -5.00 0.63 4.37
CA SER A 39 -5.41 1.36 5.58
C SER A 39 -5.97 2.74 5.23
N GLU A 40 -6.91 3.26 6.02
CA GLU A 40 -7.55 4.56 5.80
C GLU A 40 -6.54 5.71 5.63
N GLY A 41 -5.53 5.75 6.49
CA GLY A 41 -4.47 6.76 6.53
C GLY A 41 -3.22 6.43 5.71
N ASP A 42 -3.22 5.33 4.96
CA ASP A 42 -2.09 5.00 4.08
C ASP A 42 -1.96 6.05 2.96
N TYR A 43 -0.73 6.44 2.66
CA TYR A 43 -0.41 7.33 1.55
C TYR A 43 -1.00 6.85 0.21
N PHE A 44 -1.08 5.54 -0.01
CA PHE A 44 -1.62 4.95 -1.22
C PHE A 44 -3.14 4.73 -1.22
N ALA A 45 -3.85 5.11 -0.15
CA ALA A 45 -5.29 4.86 -0.03
C ALA A 45 -6.10 5.46 -1.18
N LYS A 46 -5.70 6.63 -1.71
CA LYS A 46 -6.34 7.23 -2.88
C LYS A 46 -6.07 6.41 -4.15
N SER A 47 -4.81 6.12 -4.44
CA SER A 47 -4.42 5.36 -5.64
C SER A 47 -4.95 3.93 -5.63
N THR A 48 -5.09 3.28 -4.47
CA THR A 48 -5.68 1.94 -4.38
C THR A 48 -7.16 1.96 -4.77
N ARG A 49 -7.92 2.98 -4.33
CA ARG A 49 -9.32 3.16 -4.76
C ARG A 49 -9.40 3.40 -6.27
N GLU A 50 -8.54 4.25 -6.82
CA GLU A 50 -8.52 4.51 -8.27
C GLU A 50 -8.19 3.25 -9.09
N GLN A 51 -7.27 2.40 -8.60
CA GLN A 51 -6.96 1.12 -9.25
C GLN A 51 -8.11 0.13 -9.14
N PHE A 52 -8.76 0.05 -7.98
CA PHE A 52 -9.96 -0.76 -7.79
C PHE A 52 -11.02 -0.36 -8.81
N GLU A 53 -11.33 0.92 -8.98
CA GLU A 53 -12.32 1.39 -9.96
C GLU A 53 -11.98 0.96 -11.39
N LYS A 54 -10.71 1.08 -11.80
CA LYS A 54 -10.24 0.73 -13.14
C LYS A 54 -10.15 -0.78 -13.41
N ALA A 55 -9.95 -1.61 -12.38
CA ALA A 55 -9.77 -3.04 -12.57
C ALA A 55 -11.06 -3.72 -13.08
N PRO A 56 -10.98 -4.66 -14.04
CA PRO A 56 -12.16 -5.30 -14.60
C PRO A 56 -12.56 -6.58 -13.83
N GLY A 57 -13.80 -7.01 -14.00
CA GLY A 57 -14.27 -8.31 -13.48
C GLY A 57 -14.40 -8.37 -11.96
N SER A 58 -14.34 -9.58 -11.40
CA SER A 58 -14.51 -9.81 -9.96
C SER A 58 -13.40 -9.13 -9.15
N LYS A 59 -13.81 -8.24 -8.26
CA LYS A 59 -12.92 -7.43 -7.42
C LYS A 59 -13.60 -7.07 -6.10
N ARG A 60 -12.81 -7.00 -5.03
CA ARG A 60 -13.22 -6.50 -3.71
C ARG A 60 -12.23 -5.43 -3.25
N LEU A 61 -12.74 -4.39 -2.59
CA LEU A 61 -11.95 -3.36 -1.92
C LEU A 61 -12.27 -3.39 -0.43
N GLU A 62 -11.23 -3.47 0.39
CA GLU A 62 -11.33 -3.43 1.84
C GLU A 62 -10.44 -2.31 2.38
N ILE A 63 -11.03 -1.45 3.18
CA ILE A 63 -10.35 -0.32 3.80
C ILE A 63 -10.30 -0.59 5.31
N LEU A 64 -9.10 -0.77 5.83
CA LEU A 64 -8.90 -1.10 7.24
C LEU A 64 -8.61 0.15 8.07
N PRO A 65 -9.11 0.24 9.31
CA PRO A 65 -8.78 1.35 10.20
C PRO A 65 -7.27 1.47 10.46
N GLY A 66 -6.77 2.70 10.54
CA GLY A 66 -5.37 3.00 10.87
C GLY A 66 -4.57 3.58 9.70
N ASP A 67 -3.25 3.63 9.86
CA ASP A 67 -2.31 4.28 8.93
C ASP A 67 -1.17 3.34 8.48
N ALA A 68 -1.19 2.08 8.94
CA ALA A 68 -0.13 1.13 8.67
C ALA A 68 -0.10 0.76 7.18
N HIS A 69 1.10 0.78 6.61
CA HIS A 69 1.29 0.54 5.20
C HIS A 69 1.40 -0.96 4.87
N ALA A 70 0.59 -1.43 3.91
CA ALA A 70 0.69 -2.76 3.29
C ALA A 70 0.97 -3.90 4.30
N GLN A 71 2.13 -4.55 4.22
CA GLN A 71 2.47 -5.67 5.11
C GLN A 71 2.60 -5.27 6.59
N HIS A 72 2.77 -3.98 6.90
CA HIS A 72 2.84 -3.53 8.29
C HIS A 72 1.49 -3.63 9.00
N ILE A 73 0.39 -3.77 8.26
CA ILE A 73 -0.94 -4.04 8.83
C ILE A 73 -0.93 -5.34 9.66
N PHE A 74 -0.15 -6.35 9.26
CA PHE A 74 0.01 -7.59 10.04
C PHE A 74 0.60 -7.38 11.44
N LYS A 75 1.24 -6.23 11.69
CA LYS A 75 1.85 -5.89 12.98
C LYS A 75 0.96 -4.99 13.85
N THR A 76 -0.26 -4.68 13.39
CA THR A 76 -1.23 -3.89 14.14
C THR A 76 -2.35 -4.77 14.70
N ASN A 77 -3.29 -4.15 15.40
CA ASN A 77 -4.54 -4.80 15.80
C ASN A 77 -5.44 -5.21 14.61
N GLN A 78 -5.11 -4.82 13.38
CA GLN A 78 -5.79 -5.26 12.16
C GLN A 78 -5.16 -6.50 11.52
N GLY A 79 -4.07 -7.06 12.09
CA GLY A 79 -3.38 -8.20 11.49
C GLY A 79 -4.25 -9.45 11.35
N ASP A 80 -5.03 -9.78 12.38
CA ASP A 80 -5.96 -10.92 12.35
C ASP A 80 -7.13 -10.66 11.38
N VAL A 81 -7.61 -9.42 11.32
CA VAL A 81 -8.66 -8.99 10.37
C VAL A 81 -8.19 -9.16 8.94
N LEU A 82 -6.98 -8.66 8.61
CA LEU A 82 -6.38 -8.80 7.30
C LEU A 82 -6.17 -10.28 6.93
N THR A 83 -5.70 -11.09 7.88
CA THR A 83 -5.49 -12.53 7.66
C THR A 83 -6.79 -13.23 7.32
N LYS A 84 -7.84 -13.01 8.12
CA LYS A 84 -9.17 -13.59 7.87
C LYS A 84 -9.70 -13.18 6.50
N LEU A 85 -9.59 -11.91 6.17
CA LEU A 85 -10.06 -11.34 4.91
C LEU A 85 -9.36 -11.98 3.69
N ILE A 86 -8.05 -12.25 3.77
CA ILE A 86 -7.32 -12.99 2.74
C ILE A 86 -7.84 -14.43 2.63
N MET A 87 -8.03 -15.12 3.76
CA MET A 87 -8.50 -16.52 3.76
C MET A 87 -9.93 -16.67 3.23
N ASP A 88 -10.81 -15.74 3.62
CA ASP A 88 -12.19 -15.68 3.12
C ASP A 88 -12.17 -15.50 1.60
N PHE A 89 -11.39 -14.54 1.09
CA PHE A 89 -11.28 -14.27 -0.35
C PHE A 89 -10.71 -15.47 -1.15
N LEU A 90 -9.78 -16.24 -0.57
CA LEU A 90 -9.22 -17.42 -1.22
C LEU A 90 -10.17 -18.64 -1.18
N SER A 91 -11.23 -18.59 -0.38
CA SER A 91 -12.22 -19.67 -0.23
C SER A 91 -13.51 -19.43 -1.03
N GLU A 92 -13.60 -18.30 -1.75
CA GLU A 92 -14.70 -17.96 -2.68
C GLU A 92 -14.54 -18.66 -4.03
#